data_AF-A0A382B2A8-F1
#
_entry.id   AF-A0A382B2A8-F1
#
_cell.length_a   1.000
_cell.length_b   1.000
_cell.length_c   1.000
_cell.angle_alpha   90.00
_cell.angle_beta   90.00
_cell.angle_gamma   90.00
#
_symmetry.space_group_name_H-M   'P 1'
#
loop_
_entity.id
_entity.type
_entity.pdbx_description
1 polymer ?
#
loop_
_entity_poly.entity_id
_entity_poly.type
_entity_poly.pdbx_seq_one_letter_code
_entity_poly.pdbx_strand_id
1 'polypeptide(L)'
;MPQADPKNSFGQEQQQTSQTVPYPSPYPQQFEDDTIDLYELWITLWNRKWLVIAVTVAAALGSVVYALQQQHVYKAEALLLPPKAKDIQAINFFSFSIERNNIPLVSVKNENNSANVFKQFKQNLNSHNLHKKFIQEKGLMELLAPVRTAETRDEDIYQ
;
A
#
# COMPACT_ATOMS: atom_id res chain seq x y z
N MET A 1 7.26 -86.23 -17.67
CA MET A 1 7.05 -85.87 -19.09
C MET A 1 6.73 -87.15 -19.85
N PRO A 2 5.82 -87.18 -20.83
CA PRO A 2 5.23 -86.07 -21.59
C PRO A 2 3.70 -85.93 -21.44
N GLN A 3 3.19 -84.82 -22.01
CA GLN A 3 1.85 -84.23 -21.95
C GLN A 3 0.79 -84.92 -22.84
N ALA A 4 -0.48 -84.73 -22.47
CA ALA A 4 -1.56 -84.23 -23.35
C ALA A 4 -2.87 -84.03 -22.56
N ASP A 5 -3.38 -82.79 -22.52
CA ASP A 5 -4.79 -82.42 -22.23
C ASP A 5 -5.70 -82.84 -23.40
N PRO A 6 -7.08 -82.82 -23.36
CA PRO A 6 -7.93 -81.95 -22.54
C PRO A 6 -9.30 -82.54 -22.09
N LYS A 7 -10.13 -81.67 -21.46
CA LYS A 7 -11.54 -81.35 -21.83
C LYS A 7 -12.60 -81.52 -20.72
N ASN A 8 -13.50 -80.53 -20.73
CA ASN A 8 -14.90 -80.48 -20.25
C ASN A 8 -15.13 -80.24 -18.74
N SER A 9 -16.23 -79.68 -18.27
CA SER A 9 -17.30 -78.78 -18.75
C SER A 9 -18.37 -78.79 -17.64
N PHE A 10 -19.10 -77.69 -17.44
CA PHE A 10 -20.37 -77.57 -16.67
C PHE A 10 -20.27 -77.72 -15.13
N GLY A 11 -21.07 -77.05 -14.28
CA GLY A 11 -22.21 -76.15 -14.46
C GLY A 11 -22.05 -74.91 -13.54
N GLN A 12 -22.66 -73.76 -13.82
CA GLN A 12 -24.10 -73.49 -13.72
C GLN A 12 -24.66 -74.05 -12.42
N GLU A 13 -25.15 -73.18 -11.53
CA GLU A 13 -26.57 -73.05 -11.20
C GLU A 13 -26.65 -71.94 -10.14
N GLN A 14 -27.47 -70.89 -10.20
CA GLN A 14 -28.93 -70.78 -10.14
C GLN A 14 -29.14 -69.29 -9.71
N GLN A 15 -30.16 -68.48 -10.03
CA GLN A 15 -31.56 -68.64 -10.38
C GLN A 15 -32.09 -67.25 -10.82
N GLN A 16 -32.81 -67.20 -11.94
CA GLN A 16 -34.18 -66.68 -12.09
C GLN A 16 -34.72 -65.69 -11.01
N THR A 17 -35.29 -64.51 -11.29
CA THR A 17 -36.41 -64.19 -12.20
C THR A 17 -36.65 -62.66 -12.30
N SER A 18 -36.90 -62.20 -13.53
CA SER A 18 -37.98 -61.29 -13.99
C SER A 18 -38.41 -60.04 -13.17
N GLN A 19 -38.18 -58.83 -13.69
CA GLN A 19 -39.16 -58.03 -14.48
C GLN A 19 -38.71 -56.56 -14.58
N THR A 20 -38.62 -56.08 -15.82
CA THR A 20 -38.18 -54.75 -16.24
C THR A 20 -39.34 -53.74 -16.21
N VAL A 21 -39.18 -52.67 -15.43
CA VAL A 21 -39.86 -51.38 -15.64
C VAL A 21 -38.80 -50.38 -16.11
N PRO A 22 -38.90 -49.78 -17.32
CA PRO A 22 -37.92 -48.81 -17.79
C PRO A 22 -38.24 -47.44 -17.18
N TYR A 23 -37.42 -47.02 -16.21
CA TYR A 23 -37.34 -45.61 -15.81
C TYR A 23 -36.40 -44.86 -16.78
N PRO A 24 -36.72 -43.60 -17.14
CA PRO A 24 -36.01 -42.86 -18.18
C PRO A 24 -34.60 -42.45 -17.75
N SER A 25 -33.78 -42.33 -18.79
CA SER A 25 -32.35 -42.05 -18.84
C SER A 25 -31.82 -41.04 -17.81
N PRO A 26 -30.66 -41.30 -17.19
CA PRO A 26 -29.93 -40.27 -16.47
C PRO A 26 -29.43 -39.24 -17.48
N TYR A 27 -29.79 -37.97 -17.28
CA TYR A 27 -29.13 -36.88 -17.97
C TYR A 27 -27.60 -37.04 -17.80
N PRO A 28 -26.81 -37.08 -18.89
CA PRO A 28 -25.38 -36.93 -18.72
C PRO A 28 -25.16 -35.50 -18.20
N GLN A 29 -24.86 -35.36 -16.92
CA GLN A 29 -24.10 -34.19 -16.51
C GLN A 29 -22.73 -34.35 -17.18
N GLN A 30 -22.56 -33.69 -18.32
CA GLN A 30 -21.25 -33.21 -18.72
C GLN A 30 -20.82 -32.22 -17.63
N PHE A 31 -20.26 -32.77 -16.56
CA PHE A 31 -19.12 -32.12 -15.96
C PHE A 31 -18.05 -32.23 -17.05
N GLU A 32 -18.05 -31.29 -17.99
CA GLU A 32 -16.78 -30.87 -18.58
C GLU A 32 -15.86 -30.65 -17.38
N ASP A 33 -14.70 -31.30 -17.39
CA ASP A 33 -13.68 -31.16 -16.36
C ASP A 33 -13.57 -29.68 -15.97
N ASP A 34 -14.22 -29.30 -14.86
CA ASP A 34 -14.32 -27.93 -14.35
C ASP A 34 -12.97 -27.46 -13.76
N THR A 35 -11.91 -28.23 -14.04
CA THR A 35 -10.52 -27.93 -13.79
C THR A 35 -9.98 -27.12 -14.97
N ILE A 36 -9.80 -25.82 -14.74
CA ILE A 36 -9.09 -24.94 -15.67
C ILE A 36 -7.69 -25.50 -15.96
N ASP A 37 -7.46 -25.93 -17.21
CA ASP A 37 -6.16 -26.37 -17.69
C ASP A 37 -5.31 -25.18 -18.16
N LEU A 38 -4.24 -24.87 -17.41
CA LEU A 38 -3.30 -23.78 -17.69
C LEU A 38 -2.61 -23.93 -19.06
N TYR A 39 -2.40 -25.17 -19.52
CA TYR A 39 -1.75 -25.46 -20.79
C TYR A 39 -2.63 -25.09 -21.99
N GLU A 40 -3.95 -25.34 -21.90
CA GLU A 40 -4.90 -24.97 -22.94
C GLU A 40 -5.04 -23.45 -23.05
N LEU A 41 -5.06 -22.74 -21.91
CA LEU A 41 -5.03 -21.28 -21.89
C LEU A 41 -3.76 -20.71 -22.55
N TRP A 42 -2.60 -21.35 -22.34
CA TRP A 42 -1.34 -20.92 -22.95
C TRP A 42 -1.35 -21.08 -24.47
N ILE A 43 -1.84 -22.22 -24.97
CA ILE A 43 -1.94 -22.47 -26.42
C ILE A 43 -2.94 -21.52 -27.08
N THR A 44 -4.09 -21.30 -26.47
CA THR A 44 -5.11 -20.37 -27.00
C THR A 44 -4.59 -18.94 -27.05
N LEU A 45 -3.82 -18.51 -26.05
CA LEU A 45 -3.11 -17.22 -26.06
C LEU A 45 -2.03 -17.17 -27.16
N TRP A 46 -1.28 -18.25 -27.35
CA TRP A 46 -0.22 -18.37 -28.38
C TRP A 46 -0.77 -18.42 -29.81
N ASN A 47 -2.00 -18.91 -29.99
CA ASN A 47 -2.71 -18.87 -31.27
C ASN A 47 -3.21 -17.45 -31.61
N ARG A 48 -3.43 -16.60 -30.59
CA ARG A 48 -3.88 -15.21 -30.75
C ARG A 48 -2.79 -14.17 -30.48
N LYS A 49 -1.52 -14.50 -30.76
CA LYS A 49 -0.36 -13.60 -30.56
C LYS A 49 -0.56 -12.18 -31.05
N TRP A 50 -1.17 -11.98 -32.22
CA TRP A 50 -1.41 -10.64 -32.77
C TRP A 50 -2.37 -9.80 -31.91
N LEU A 51 -3.41 -10.43 -31.34
CA LEU A 51 -4.32 -9.77 -30.39
C LEU A 51 -3.56 -9.38 -29.12
N VAL A 52 -2.77 -10.32 -28.58
CA VAL A 52 -1.94 -10.08 -27.39
C VAL A 52 -0.99 -8.91 -27.61
N ILE A 53 -0.29 -8.88 -28.76
CA ILE A 53 0.61 -7.79 -29.12
C ILE A 53 -0.16 -6.48 -29.26
N ALA A 54 -1.29 -6.45 -29.95
CA ALA A 54 -2.08 -5.24 -30.15
C ALA A 54 -2.56 -4.63 -28.82
N VAL A 55 -3.11 -5.46 -27.92
CA VAL A 55 -3.55 -5.02 -26.60
C VAL A 55 -2.36 -4.56 -25.75
N THR A 56 -1.24 -5.27 -25.79
CA THR A 56 -0.02 -4.89 -25.06
C THR A 56 0.51 -3.54 -25.54
N VAL A 57 0.55 -3.31 -26.85
CA VAL A 57 0.99 -2.03 -27.43
C VAL A 57 0.01 -0.90 -27.07
N ALA A 58 -1.30 -1.15 -27.14
CA ALA A 58 -2.30 -0.17 -26.74
C ALA A 58 -2.17 0.23 -25.26
N ALA A 59 -2.00 -0.76 -24.37
CA ALA A 59 -1.76 -0.54 -22.96
C ALA A 59 -0.43 0.19 -22.69
N ALA A 60 0.63 -0.17 -23.40
CA ALA A 60 1.93 0.48 -23.29
C ALA A 60 1.88 1.96 -23.73
N LEU A 61 1.25 2.25 -24.86
CA LEU A 61 1.03 3.63 -25.33
C LEU A 61 0.18 4.42 -24.34
N GLY A 62 -0.92 3.83 -23.84
CA GLY A 62 -1.75 4.44 -22.81
C GLY A 62 -0.97 4.74 -21.52
N SER A 63 -0.11 3.80 -21.10
CA SER A 63 0.75 3.97 -19.93
C SER A 63 1.76 5.11 -20.10
N VAL A 64 2.41 5.21 -21.27
CA VAL A 64 3.34 6.31 -21.56
C VAL A 64 2.63 7.66 -21.58
N VAL A 65 1.48 7.76 -22.25
CA VAL A 65 0.68 9.00 -22.30
C VAL A 65 0.20 9.41 -20.91
N TYR A 66 -0.19 8.44 -20.07
CA TYR A 66 -0.55 8.71 -18.69
C TYR A 66 0.65 9.17 -17.85
N ALA A 67 1.79 8.50 -17.96
CA ALA A 67 3.01 8.84 -17.23
C ALA A 67 3.52 10.25 -17.57
N LEU A 68 3.39 10.69 -18.84
CA LEU A 68 3.76 12.05 -19.26
C LEU A 68 2.78 13.13 -18.76
N GLN A 69 1.52 12.78 -18.48
CA GLN A 69 0.54 13.71 -17.91
C GLN A 69 0.64 13.81 -16.38
N GLN A 70 1.30 12.86 -15.71
CA GLN A 70 1.49 12.95 -14.27
C GLN A 70 2.35 14.17 -13.91
N GLN A 71 1.84 14.97 -12.98
CA GLN A 71 2.57 16.12 -12.47
C GLN A 71 3.78 15.67 -11.65
N HIS A 72 4.92 16.33 -11.85
CA HIS A 72 6.12 16.07 -11.06
C HIS A 72 5.92 16.54 -9.61
N VAL A 73 6.15 15.65 -8.65
CA VAL A 73 6.12 15.97 -7.22
C VAL A 73 7.55 16.24 -6.74
N TYR A 74 7.79 17.44 -6.24
CA TYR A 74 9.10 17.84 -5.70
C TYR A 74 9.08 17.77 -4.17
N LYS A 75 10.09 17.12 -3.58
CA LYS A 75 10.24 16.99 -2.12
C LYS A 75 11.57 17.60 -1.67
N ALA A 76 11.52 18.44 -0.64
CA ALA A 76 12.69 18.98 0.04
C ALA A 76 12.87 18.28 1.41
N GLU A 77 14.08 17.86 1.73
CA GLU A 77 14.43 17.26 3.02
C GLU A 77 15.53 18.06 3.70
N ALA A 78 15.41 18.25 5.01
CA ALA A 78 16.39 18.96 5.83
C ALA A 78 16.74 18.13 7.06
N LEU A 79 18.04 17.99 7.33
CA LEU A 79 18.56 17.34 8.54
C LEU A 79 18.83 18.39 9.61
N LEU A 80 18.12 18.30 10.73
CA LEU A 80 18.18 19.26 11.82
C LEU A 80 18.94 18.67 13.01
N LEU A 81 19.89 19.42 13.54
CA LEU A 81 20.69 19.06 14.71
C LEU A 81 20.39 20.03 15.87
N PRO A 82 20.56 19.59 17.13
CA PRO A 82 20.45 20.50 18.27
C PRO A 82 21.42 21.69 18.15
N PRO A 83 21.01 22.91 18.58
CA PRO A 83 21.85 24.10 18.49
C PRO A 83 23.06 23.99 19.43
N LYS A 84 24.17 24.67 19.14
CA LYS A 84 25.32 24.65 20.07
C LYS A 84 24.99 25.47 21.31
N ALA A 85 25.62 25.16 22.44
CA ALA A 85 25.44 25.91 23.69
C ALA A 85 25.70 27.42 23.49
N LYS A 86 26.64 27.77 22.60
CA LYS A 86 26.95 29.14 22.24
C LYS A 86 25.80 29.88 21.54
N ASP A 87 24.96 29.17 20.79
CA ASP A 87 23.88 29.75 19.98
C ASP A 87 22.64 30.06 20.84
N ILE A 88 22.51 29.42 22.01
CA ILE A 88 21.38 29.59 22.94
C ILE A 88 21.72 30.46 24.17
N GLN A 89 22.93 31.04 24.22
CA GLN A 89 23.38 31.86 25.35
C GLN A 89 22.45 33.04 25.65
N ALA A 90 21.95 33.70 24.61
CA ALA A 90 21.05 34.84 24.76
C ALA A 90 19.72 34.47 25.44
N ILE A 91 19.25 33.23 25.27
CA ILE A 91 18.01 32.73 25.89
C ILE A 91 18.26 32.37 27.37
N ASN A 92 19.46 31.88 27.68
CA ASN A 92 19.89 31.57 29.05
C ASN A 92 20.16 32.81 29.90
N PHE A 93 20.44 33.96 29.26
CA PHE A 93 20.68 35.23 29.93
C PHE A 93 19.48 35.71 30.78
N PHE A 94 18.25 35.29 30.45
CA PHE A 94 17.05 35.66 31.22
C PHE A 94 16.90 34.92 32.55
N SER A 95 17.92 34.18 33.00
CA SER A 95 17.91 33.57 34.33
C SER A 95 18.40 34.58 35.37
N PHE A 96 17.55 34.88 36.35
CA PHE A 96 17.85 35.82 37.43
C PHE A 96 17.84 35.08 38.77
N SER A 97 18.86 35.34 39.59
CA SER A 97 18.99 34.86 40.96
C SER A 97 19.14 36.04 41.92
N ILE A 98 18.27 36.11 42.94
CA ILE A 98 18.45 37.00 44.09
C ILE A 98 19.04 36.18 45.23
N GLU A 99 20.22 36.57 45.70
CA GLU A 99 20.84 36.02 46.90
C GLU A 99 20.83 37.08 48.01
N ARG A 100 20.28 36.72 49.17
CA ARG A 100 20.37 37.51 50.42
C ARG A 100 21.16 36.67 51.42
N ASN A 101 22.26 37.20 51.94
CA ASN A 101 23.08 36.52 52.96
C ASN A 101 23.48 35.07 52.55
N ASN A 102 23.90 34.86 51.30
CA ASN A 102 24.23 33.53 50.74
C ASN A 102 23.08 32.52 50.74
N ILE A 103 21.83 32.97 50.92
CA ILE A 103 20.63 32.14 50.78
C ILE A 103 19.95 32.54 49.47
N PRO A 104 19.73 31.59 48.52
CA PRO A 104 18.98 31.88 47.31
C PRO A 104 17.51 32.15 47.68
N LEU A 105 17.07 33.40 47.49
CA LEU A 105 15.72 33.86 47.82
C LEU A 105 14.75 33.60 46.66
N VAL A 106 15.20 33.83 45.44
CA VAL A 106 14.47 33.53 44.20
C VAL A 106 15.50 33.12 43.15
N SER A 107 15.32 31.94 42.54
CA SER A 107 16.13 31.46 41.44
C SER A 107 15.21 31.07 40.28
N VAL A 108 15.12 31.90 39.25
CA VAL A 108 14.47 31.51 37.99
C VAL A 108 15.54 30.94 37.07
N LYS A 109 15.81 29.64 37.23
CA LYS A 109 16.73 28.92 36.36
C LYS A 109 15.95 28.38 35.18
N ASN A 110 16.00 29.09 34.06
CA ASN A 110 15.57 28.51 32.80
C ASN A 110 16.66 27.53 32.35
N GLU A 111 16.48 26.23 32.62
CA GLU A 111 17.36 25.18 32.09
C GLU A 111 17.07 24.95 30.59
N ASN A 112 17.27 26.00 29.79
CA ASN A 112 17.25 25.91 28.34
C ASN A 112 18.58 25.28 27.90
N ASN A 113 18.69 23.97 28.12
CA ASN A 113 19.73 23.17 27.50
C ASN A 113 19.41 23.00 26.01
N SER A 114 20.44 22.73 25.21
CA SER A 114 20.29 22.57 23.75
C SER A 114 19.24 21.51 23.38
N ALA A 115 19.17 20.42 24.13
CA ALA A 115 18.23 19.33 23.88
C ALA A 115 16.76 19.76 24.10
N ASN A 116 16.47 20.53 25.14
CA ASN A 116 15.15 21.02 25.49
C ASN A 116 14.69 22.09 24.49
N VAL A 117 15.58 23.01 24.11
CA VAL A 117 15.30 24.01 23.06
C VAL A 117 15.00 23.31 21.74
N PHE A 118 15.81 22.31 21.37
CA PHE A 118 15.60 21.54 20.16
C PHE A 118 14.32 20.70 20.21
N LYS A 119 13.98 20.13 21.38
CA LYS A 119 12.72 19.41 21.61
C LYS A 119 11.52 20.34 21.41
N GLN A 120 11.55 21.53 22.01
CA GLN A 120 10.48 22.52 21.87
C GLN A 120 10.37 23.02 20.42
N PHE A 121 11.51 23.26 19.77
CA PHE A 121 11.55 23.60 18.35
C PHE A 121 10.86 22.52 17.50
N LYS A 122 11.20 21.24 17.68
CA LYS A 122 10.54 20.14 16.96
C LYS A 122 9.03 20.08 17.23
N GLN A 123 8.60 20.34 18.47
CA GLN A 123 7.19 20.39 18.83
C GLN A 123 6.46 21.53 18.10
N ASN A 124 7.07 22.71 18.04
CA ASN A 124 6.51 23.86 17.35
C ASN A 124 6.55 23.68 15.82
N LEU A 125 7.61 23.07 15.29
CA LEU A 125 7.76 22.75 13.87
C LEU A 125 6.63 21.81 13.42
N ASN A 126 6.30 20.79 14.20
CA ASN A 126 5.20 19.87 13.89
C ASN A 126 3.80 20.45 14.18
N SER A 127 3.70 21.73 14.57
CA SER A 127 2.41 22.34 14.87
C SER A 127 1.67 22.70 13.58
N HIS A 128 0.53 22.04 13.38
CA HIS A 128 -0.37 22.28 12.25
C HIS A 128 -0.80 23.75 12.15
N ASN A 129 -1.17 24.40 13.25
CA ASN A 129 -1.54 25.83 13.24
C ASN A 129 -0.40 26.73 12.73
N LEU A 130 0.84 26.39 13.04
CA LEU A 130 2.01 27.15 12.62
C LEU A 130 2.32 26.94 11.13
N HIS A 131 2.21 25.70 10.65
CA HIS A 131 2.26 25.39 9.22
C HIS A 131 1.21 26.17 8.44
N LYS A 132 -0.06 26.12 8.87
CA LYS A 132 -1.15 26.86 8.24
C LYS A 132 -0.85 28.35 8.17
N LYS A 133 -0.45 28.96 9.28
CA LYS A 133 -0.08 30.38 9.33
C LYS A 133 1.06 30.70 8.37
N PHE A 134 2.11 29.87 8.34
CA PHE A 134 3.27 30.08 7.46
C PHE A 134 2.88 30.01 5.98
N ILE A 135 2.10 29.01 5.58
CA ILE A 135 1.64 28.82 4.20
C ILE A 135 0.77 30.02 3.75
N GLN A 136 -0.12 30.50 4.62
CA GLN A 136 -0.94 31.67 4.34
C GLN A 136 -0.13 32.96 4.24
N GLU A 137 0.77 33.22 5.19
CA GLU A 137 1.57 34.46 5.25
C GLU A 137 2.58 34.55 4.11
N LYS A 138 3.17 33.43 3.69
CA LYS A 138 4.11 33.38 2.58
C LYS A 138 3.44 33.24 1.21
N GLY A 139 2.10 33.26 1.16
CA GLY A 139 1.34 33.14 -0.08
C GLY A 139 1.55 31.81 -0.80
N LEU A 140 1.95 30.76 -0.09
CA LEU A 140 2.33 29.48 -0.68
C LEU A 140 1.11 28.67 -1.14
N MET A 141 -0.10 29.05 -0.73
CA MET A 141 -1.33 28.37 -1.12
C MET A 141 -1.52 28.31 -2.64
N GLU A 142 -1.15 29.37 -3.36
CA GLU A 142 -1.25 29.41 -4.83
C GLU A 142 -0.20 28.52 -5.52
N LEU A 143 0.94 28.30 -4.85
CA LEU A 143 2.01 27.46 -5.35
C LEU A 143 1.79 25.97 -5.03
N LEU A 144 1.28 25.65 -3.83
CA LEU A 144 1.00 24.27 -3.41
C LEU A 144 -0.25 23.69 -4.05
N ALA A 145 -1.30 24.52 -4.22
CA ALA A 145 -2.58 24.10 -4.78
C ALA A 145 -3.01 25.05 -5.92
N PRO A 146 -2.33 25.00 -7.08
CA PRO A 146 -2.62 25.90 -8.20
C PRO A 146 -4.00 25.67 -8.84
N VAL A 147 -4.56 24.46 -8.69
CA VAL A 147 -5.91 24.11 -9.17
C VAL A 147 -6.84 23.98 -7.96
N ARG A 148 -7.52 25.07 -7.59
CA ARG A 148 -8.54 25.04 -6.54
C ARG A 148 -9.88 24.61 -7.14
N THR A 149 -10.37 23.44 -6.78
CA THR A 149 -11.77 23.05 -7.05
C THR A 149 -12.61 23.24 -5.80
N ALA A 150 -13.91 23.49 -5.95
CA ALA A 150 -14.85 23.69 -4.83
C ALA A 150 -14.95 22.48 -3.86
N GLU A 151 -14.39 21.34 -4.26
CA GLU A 151 -14.30 20.10 -3.50
C GLU A 151 -13.07 20.06 -2.57
N THR A 152 -12.07 20.92 -2.80
CA THR A 152 -10.88 21.00 -1.93
C THR A 152 -11.18 22.02 -0.84
N ARG A 153 -11.73 21.56 0.30
CA ARG A 153 -11.95 22.47 1.44
C ARG A 153 -10.59 22.95 1.90
N ASP A 154 -10.49 24.24 2.26
CA ASP A 154 -9.25 24.82 2.78
C ASP A 154 -8.67 23.97 3.93
N GLU A 155 -9.51 23.23 4.64
CA GLU A 155 -9.21 22.36 5.77
C GLU A 155 -8.41 21.10 5.39
N ASP A 156 -8.54 20.59 4.17
CA ASP A 156 -7.88 19.36 3.71
C ASP A 156 -6.44 19.60 3.22
N ILE A 157 -6.09 20.87 2.96
CA ILE A 157 -4.75 21.30 2.49
C ILE A 157 -3.72 21.23 3.63
N TYR A 158 -4.17 21.15 4.88
CA TYR A 158 -3.31 21.24 6.04
C TYR A 158 -3.16 19.92 6.82
N GLN A 159 -3.64 18.78 6.29
CA GLN A 159 -3.42 17.46 6.92
C GLN A 159 -1.94 17.08 7.03
#